data_AF-A0A1H3SQF6-F1
#
_entry.id   AF-A0A1H3SQF6-F1
#
_cell.length_a   1.000
_cell.length_b   1.000
_cell.length_c   1.000
_cell.angle_alpha   90.00
_cell.angle_beta   90.00
_cell.angle_gamma   90.00
#
_symmetry.space_group_name_H-M   'P 1'
#
loop_
_entity.id
_entity.type
_entity.pdbx_description
1 polymer ?
#
loop_
_entity_poly.entity_id
_entity_poly.type
_entity_poly.pdbx_seq_one_letter_code
_entity_poly.pdbx_strand_id
1 'polypeptide(L)'
;MIVRPPARRMVAVFLALAAAAAGLTGAPATAAPGGATAVLRAAPGDIDEGGTAKLREQLNAASKGFVAAKAALAASTKRQKELDAHLKKVEVELAARTQTVGQVADRAYRTGRLGPVAALLDGGSGDDLLGRAAALSAVAANEDSKLRALLDTRDQERRAKVAVAKEIAEQKKQLAVMAKRKEQAENALAAAGGGQQVSGVGGGSASAAPARRNADGSWPPESCNVDDPTTSGCLTPRTLHALNQAKAAGFTRFVACFRNDGGPGEHPLGRACDFAAQPGGFGGVATGGDRTYGNNLAAYFVNNADRLGVLYVIWFRQIWLPSSGWRAYNNGNGDPSSDHTNHVHLSMN
;
A
#
# COMPACT_ATOMS: atom_id res chain seq x y z
N MET A 1 -8.07 51.35 18.78
CA MET A 1 -6.94 50.40 18.71
C MET A 1 -7.50 48.98 18.79
N ILE A 2 -7.73 48.30 17.65
CA ILE A 2 -8.01 46.86 17.64
C ILE A 2 -7.32 46.24 16.41
N VAL A 3 -6.55 45.21 16.71
CA VAL A 3 -5.52 44.55 15.92
C VAL A 3 -6.13 43.56 14.92
N ARG A 4 -5.64 43.55 13.67
CA ARG A 4 -5.95 42.53 12.64
C ARG A 4 -5.33 41.17 13.01
N PRO A 5 -6.02 40.03 12.82
CA PRO A 5 -5.39 38.73 12.97
C PRO A 5 -4.59 38.32 11.71
N PRO A 6 -3.53 37.51 11.84
CA PRO A 6 -2.66 37.14 10.73
C PRO A 6 -3.21 35.96 9.93
N ALA A 7 -3.03 36.05 8.61
CA ALA A 7 -3.29 35.00 7.64
C ALA A 7 -2.40 33.77 7.90
N ARG A 8 -3.02 32.59 8.03
CA ARG A 8 -2.32 31.30 8.06
C ARG A 8 -1.89 30.93 6.64
N ARG A 9 -0.57 30.93 6.42
CA ARG A 9 0.08 30.40 5.22
C ARG A 9 -0.13 28.88 5.18
N MET A 10 -0.86 28.37 4.19
CA MET A 10 -0.82 26.96 3.80
C MET A 10 0.41 26.75 2.92
N VAL A 11 1.37 25.95 3.41
CA VAL A 11 2.47 25.43 2.59
C VAL A 11 1.97 24.15 1.93
N ALA A 12 1.68 24.22 0.63
CA ALA A 12 1.44 23.05 -0.20
C ALA A 12 2.75 22.66 -0.87
N VAL A 13 3.30 21.50 -0.54
CA VAL A 13 4.42 20.89 -1.26
C VAL A 13 3.83 19.99 -2.35
N PHE A 14 3.94 20.42 -3.61
CA PHE A 14 3.66 19.59 -4.77
C PHE A 14 4.97 18.99 -5.28
N LEU A 15 5.05 17.66 -5.34
CA LEU A 15 6.08 16.93 -6.08
C LEU A 15 5.48 16.49 -7.41
N ALA A 16 5.94 17.12 -8.48
CA ALA A 16 5.58 16.81 -9.85
C ALA A 16 6.43 15.64 -10.37
N LEU A 17 5.79 14.65 -11.00
CA LEU A 17 6.45 13.69 -11.90
C LEU A 17 6.21 14.13 -13.34
N ALA A 18 7.29 14.44 -14.04
CA ALA A 18 7.29 14.67 -15.49
C ALA A 18 7.57 13.35 -16.22
N ALA A 19 6.72 13.05 -17.21
CA ALA A 19 6.94 12.03 -18.22
C ALA A 19 7.73 12.64 -19.39
N ALA A 20 8.66 11.86 -19.96
CA ALA A 20 9.16 12.08 -21.31
C ALA A 20 9.51 10.74 -21.94
N ALA A 21 8.93 10.48 -23.12
CA ALA A 21 9.15 9.33 -23.97
C ALA A 21 9.80 9.80 -25.29
N ALA A 22 10.82 9.07 -25.73
CA ALA A 22 11.31 8.89 -27.11
C ALA A 22 12.51 7.93 -26.98
N GLY A 23 12.66 6.79 -27.63
CA GLY A 23 12.27 6.40 -28.99
C GLY A 23 13.59 6.17 -29.75
N LEU A 24 13.94 4.92 -30.08
CA LEU A 24 14.80 4.54 -31.20
C LEU A 24 14.84 3.00 -31.35
N THR A 25 14.63 2.58 -32.59
CA THR A 25 14.45 1.24 -33.13
C THR A 25 15.80 0.58 -33.48
N GLY A 26 15.89 -0.74 -33.37
CA GLY A 26 16.93 -1.55 -34.00
C GLY A 26 16.84 -3.04 -33.65
N ALA A 27 16.58 -3.88 -34.65
CA ALA A 27 16.69 -5.34 -34.64
C ALA A 27 17.18 -5.78 -36.03
N PRO A 28 17.58 -7.04 -36.27
CA PRO A 28 18.07 -8.09 -35.37
C PRO A 28 19.42 -8.69 -35.85
N ALA A 29 20.03 -9.58 -35.07
CA ALA A 29 21.00 -10.54 -35.61
C ALA A 29 20.83 -11.90 -34.92
N THR A 30 20.57 -12.89 -35.76
CA THR A 30 20.27 -14.29 -35.46
C THR A 30 21.56 -15.10 -35.31
N ALA A 31 21.61 -16.01 -34.35
CA ALA A 31 22.39 -17.24 -34.43
C ALA A 31 21.79 -18.30 -33.50
N ALA A 32 21.45 -19.45 -34.09
CA ALA A 32 21.03 -20.68 -33.42
C ALA A 32 22.07 -21.79 -33.76
N PRO A 33 21.93 -23.02 -33.26
CA PRO A 33 22.28 -23.40 -31.89
C PRO A 33 23.36 -24.51 -31.89
N GLY A 34 24.27 -24.48 -30.92
CA GLY A 34 25.20 -25.58 -30.64
C GLY A 34 24.71 -26.39 -29.44
N GLY A 35 24.32 -27.64 -29.66
CA GLY A 35 23.83 -28.54 -28.64
C GLY A 35 24.94 -29.04 -27.70
N ALA A 36 24.61 -29.11 -26.41
CA ALA A 36 25.30 -29.95 -25.44
C ALA A 36 24.29 -30.43 -24.38
N THR A 37 23.89 -31.69 -24.54
CA THR A 37 23.59 -32.68 -23.49
C THR A 37 22.92 -32.24 -22.20
N ALA A 38 21.66 -32.65 -22.07
CA ALA A 38 20.84 -32.63 -20.87
C ALA A 38 21.39 -33.54 -19.75
N VAL A 39 21.69 -32.95 -18.59
CA VAL A 39 21.92 -33.53 -17.26
C VAL A 39 21.68 -32.34 -16.28
N LEU A 40 20.76 -32.24 -15.32
CA LEU A 40 19.77 -33.12 -14.68
C LEU A 40 18.50 -32.30 -14.35
N ARG A 41 17.34 -32.86 -14.67
CA ARG A 41 16.02 -32.43 -14.19
C ARG A 41 15.80 -32.96 -12.77
N ALA A 42 16.07 -32.14 -11.77
CA ALA A 42 15.41 -32.16 -10.46
C ALA A 42 15.88 -30.94 -9.67
N ALA A 43 14.99 -30.25 -8.97
CA ALA A 43 15.43 -29.48 -7.82
C ALA A 43 15.93 -30.52 -6.80
N PRO A 44 17.20 -30.48 -6.34
CA PRO A 44 17.63 -31.31 -5.21
C PRO A 44 16.61 -31.18 -4.08
N GLY A 45 16.17 -32.30 -3.51
CA GLY A 45 15.23 -32.34 -2.39
C GLY A 45 15.76 -31.69 -1.11
N ASP A 46 16.99 -31.19 -1.13
CA ASP A 46 17.77 -30.74 0.03
C ASP A 46 18.44 -29.37 -0.21
N ILE A 47 17.86 -28.50 -1.04
CA ILE A 47 18.39 -27.13 -1.16
C ILE A 47 18.09 -26.39 0.16
N ASP A 48 19.10 -26.26 1.01
CA ASP A 48 19.13 -25.26 2.06
C ASP A 48 18.87 -23.88 1.41
N GLU A 49 17.73 -23.26 1.73
CA GLU A 49 17.33 -21.91 1.29
C GLU A 49 18.33 -20.81 1.70
N GLY A 50 19.48 -21.18 2.25
CA GLY A 50 20.48 -20.27 2.77
C GLY A 50 19.97 -19.60 4.04
N GLY A 51 20.86 -19.46 5.01
CA GLY A 51 20.57 -18.83 6.27
C GLY A 51 19.72 -19.66 7.22
N THR A 52 19.85 -19.33 8.50
CA THR A 52 19.21 -20.11 9.55
C THR A 52 17.68 -20.00 9.47
N ALA A 53 16.98 -21.06 9.90
CA ALA A 53 15.52 -21.05 10.08
C ALA A 53 15.02 -19.79 10.81
N LYS A 54 15.73 -19.40 11.87
CA LYS A 54 15.46 -18.20 12.67
C LYS A 54 15.60 -16.91 11.85
N LEU A 55 16.63 -16.79 11.02
CA LEU A 55 16.80 -15.64 10.13
C LEU A 55 15.60 -15.52 9.18
N ARG A 56 15.24 -16.63 8.53
CA ARG A 56 14.13 -16.67 7.56
C ARG A 56 12.80 -16.31 8.22
N GLU A 57 12.52 -16.86 9.39
CA GLU A 57 11.34 -16.51 10.20
C GLU A 57 11.29 -15.01 10.55
N GLN A 58 12.41 -14.45 11.02
CA GLN A 58 12.50 -13.03 11.39
C GLN A 58 12.31 -12.11 10.18
N LEU A 59 12.90 -12.46 9.03
CA LEU A 59 12.75 -11.72 7.77
C LEU A 59 11.32 -11.79 7.23
N ASN A 60 10.69 -12.96 7.29
CA ASN A 60 9.29 -13.15 6.91
C ASN A 60 8.37 -12.30 7.78
N ALA A 61 8.50 -12.39 9.11
CA ALA A 61 7.68 -11.63 10.04
C ALA A 61 7.87 -10.11 9.89
N ALA A 62 9.11 -9.66 9.73
CA ALA A 62 9.43 -8.25 9.53
C ALA A 62 8.87 -7.72 8.20
N SER A 63 9.10 -8.44 7.10
CA SER A 63 8.65 -8.03 5.75
C SER A 63 7.12 -8.03 5.66
N LYS A 64 6.46 -9.07 6.15
CA LYS A 64 4.99 -9.16 6.20
C LYS A 64 4.40 -8.01 7.03
N GLY A 65 4.96 -7.76 8.21
CA GLY A 65 4.55 -6.65 9.06
C GLY A 65 4.75 -5.27 8.40
N PHE A 66 5.87 -5.09 7.67
CA PHE A 66 6.16 -3.84 6.97
C PHE A 66 5.19 -3.61 5.80
N VAL A 67 4.96 -4.62 4.97
CA VAL A 67 4.03 -4.54 3.83
C VAL A 67 2.60 -4.29 4.31
N ALA A 68 2.16 -4.95 5.38
CA ALA A 68 0.84 -4.72 5.98
C ALA A 68 0.72 -3.27 6.51
N ALA A 69 1.71 -2.77 7.24
CA ALA A 69 1.72 -1.41 7.77
C ALA A 69 1.73 -0.36 6.65
N LYS A 70 2.49 -0.60 5.57
CA LYS A 70 2.51 0.25 4.37
C LYS A 70 1.13 0.32 3.70
N ALA A 71 0.45 -0.81 3.56
CA ALA A 71 -0.91 -0.85 3.01
C ALA A 71 -1.91 -0.10 3.91
N ALA A 72 -1.84 -0.31 5.23
CA ALA A 72 -2.69 0.39 6.20
C ALA A 72 -2.46 1.92 6.19
N LEU A 73 -1.20 2.36 6.06
CA LEU A 73 -0.83 3.77 5.91
C LEU A 73 -1.45 4.38 4.64
N ALA A 74 -1.34 3.69 3.51
CA ALA A 74 -1.92 4.15 2.25
C ALA A 74 -3.46 4.24 2.32
N ALA A 75 -4.12 3.25 2.92
CA ALA A 75 -5.56 3.24 3.13
C ALA A 75 -6.01 4.39 4.05
N SER A 76 -5.29 4.62 5.15
CA SER A 76 -5.56 5.74 6.07
C SER A 76 -5.35 7.10 5.42
N THR A 77 -4.33 7.25 4.57
CA THR A 77 -4.09 8.47 3.80
C THR A 77 -5.22 8.75 2.81
N LYS A 78 -5.74 7.71 2.16
CA LYS A 78 -6.91 7.84 1.27
C LYS A 78 -8.15 8.28 2.04
N ARG A 79 -8.46 7.63 3.17
CA ARG A 79 -9.59 8.01 4.03
C ARG A 79 -9.47 9.42 4.59
N GLN A 80 -8.27 9.83 5.00
CA GLN A 80 -8.01 11.21 5.43
C GLN A 80 -8.38 12.20 4.32
N LYS A 81 -7.96 11.96 3.07
CA LYS A 81 -8.30 12.83 1.93
C LYS A 81 -9.81 12.94 1.70
N GLU A 82 -10.53 11.82 1.83
CA GLU A 82 -12.00 11.79 1.72
C GLU A 82 -12.67 12.57 2.86
N LEU A 83 -12.19 12.40 4.09
CA LEU A 83 -12.66 13.13 5.28
C LEU A 83 -12.36 14.63 5.20
N ASP A 84 -11.19 15.02 4.71
CA ASP A 84 -10.83 16.43 4.49
C ASP A 84 -11.74 17.08 3.44
N ALA A 85 -12.08 16.35 2.38
CA ALA A 85 -13.04 16.83 1.39
C ALA A 85 -14.46 16.98 1.97
N HIS A 86 -14.88 16.05 2.84
CA HIS A 86 -16.16 16.16 3.55
C HIS A 86 -16.16 17.32 4.54
N LEU A 87 -15.10 17.48 5.34
CA LEU A 87 -14.95 18.56 6.31
C LEU A 87 -15.07 19.93 5.63
N LYS A 88 -14.42 20.13 4.48
CA LYS A 88 -14.56 21.37 3.69
C LYS A 88 -16.00 21.67 3.29
N LYS A 89 -16.78 20.66 2.92
CA LYS A 89 -18.21 20.84 2.59
C LYS A 89 -19.00 21.28 3.82
N VAL A 90 -18.77 20.61 4.96
CA VAL A 90 -19.42 20.93 6.23
C VAL A 90 -19.04 22.34 6.71
N GLU A 91 -17.79 22.78 6.55
CA GLU A 91 -17.33 24.13 6.89
C GLU A 91 -18.04 25.20 6.05
N VAL A 92 -18.24 24.95 4.75
CA VAL A 92 -19.00 25.85 3.87
C VAL A 92 -20.47 25.93 4.29
N GLU A 93 -21.10 24.78 4.57
CA GLU A 93 -22.48 24.74 5.07
C GLU A 93 -22.63 25.43 6.42
N LEU A 94 -21.67 25.25 7.32
CA LEU A 94 -21.64 25.89 8.63
C LEU A 94 -21.60 27.41 8.49
N ALA A 95 -20.75 27.93 7.60
CA ALA A 95 -20.67 29.37 7.32
C ALA A 95 -22.00 29.92 6.80
N ALA A 96 -22.62 29.24 5.83
CA ALA A 96 -23.92 29.65 5.27
C ALA A 96 -25.06 29.62 6.31
N ARG A 97 -25.11 28.57 7.14
CA ARG A 97 -26.11 28.46 8.21
C ARG A 97 -25.88 29.49 9.32
N THR A 98 -24.62 29.79 9.63
CA THR A 98 -24.25 30.84 10.59
C THR A 98 -24.75 32.20 10.10
N GLN A 99 -24.56 32.52 8.81
CA GLN A 99 -25.10 33.74 8.22
C GLN A 99 -26.63 33.78 8.27
N THR A 100 -27.30 32.66 7.99
CA THR A 100 -28.77 32.54 8.04
C THR A 100 -29.32 32.81 9.44
N VAL A 101 -28.73 32.22 10.48
CA VAL A 101 -29.12 32.48 11.87
C VAL A 101 -28.77 33.91 12.29
N GLY A 102 -27.66 34.47 11.79
CA GLY A 102 -27.33 35.88 11.99
C GLY A 102 -28.40 36.85 11.46
N GLN A 103 -29.01 36.54 10.31
CA GLN A 103 -30.13 37.33 9.77
C GLN A 103 -31.40 37.22 10.63
N VAL A 104 -31.66 36.04 11.22
CA VAL A 104 -32.77 35.86 12.17
C VAL A 104 -32.52 36.74 13.41
N ALA A 105 -31.30 36.71 13.96
CA ALA A 105 -30.93 37.52 15.10
C ALA A 105 -31.01 39.04 14.82
N ASP A 106 -30.55 39.51 13.65
CA ASP A 106 -30.65 40.92 13.24
C ASP A 106 -32.11 41.38 13.13
N ARG A 107 -33.00 40.56 12.53
CA ARG A 107 -34.43 40.87 12.46
C ARG A 107 -35.05 40.96 13.85
N ALA A 108 -34.82 39.95 14.69
CA ALA A 108 -35.32 39.93 16.06
C ALA A 108 -34.83 41.14 16.88
N TYR A 109 -33.58 41.57 16.66
CA TYR A 109 -33.02 42.76 17.27
C TYR A 109 -33.72 44.06 16.82
N ARG A 110 -33.95 44.22 15.51
CA ARG A 110 -34.59 45.42 14.94
C ARG A 110 -36.08 45.54 15.29
N THR A 111 -36.81 44.42 15.30
CA THR A 111 -38.24 44.42 15.67
C THR A 111 -38.46 44.59 17.16
N GLY A 112 -37.43 44.33 17.98
CA GLY A 112 -37.51 44.38 19.43
C GLY A 112 -38.40 43.30 20.04
N ARG A 113 -38.36 43.16 21.36
CA ARG A 113 -39.10 42.12 22.11
C ARG A 113 -40.62 42.24 22.01
N LEU A 114 -41.14 43.45 21.77
CA LEU A 114 -42.58 43.71 21.69
C LEU A 114 -43.10 43.69 20.25
N GLY A 115 -42.24 43.61 19.23
CA GLY A 115 -42.63 43.65 17.82
C GLY A 115 -43.64 42.57 17.42
N PRO A 116 -43.41 41.28 17.76
CA PRO A 116 -44.37 40.21 17.48
C PRO A 116 -45.72 40.39 18.22
N VAL A 117 -45.68 40.91 19.45
CA VAL A 117 -46.89 41.18 20.25
C VAL A 117 -47.68 42.35 19.64
N ALA A 118 -46.99 43.40 19.21
CA ALA A 118 -47.60 44.53 18.51
C ALA A 118 -48.21 44.10 17.17
N ALA A 119 -47.53 43.25 16.40
CA ALA A 119 -48.04 42.72 15.13
C ALA A 119 -49.33 41.88 15.29
N LEU A 120 -49.48 41.20 16.43
CA LEU A 120 -50.70 40.47 16.78
C LEU A 120 -51.87 41.40 17.15
N LEU A 121 -51.59 42.56 17.76
CA LEU A 121 -52.61 43.50 18.27
C LEU A 121 -53.06 44.57 17.26
N ASP A 122 -52.32 44.77 16.17
CA ASP A 122 -52.59 45.77 15.12
C ASP A 122 -53.70 45.33 14.12
N GLY A 123 -54.72 44.59 14.59
CA GLY A 123 -55.76 43.99 13.74
C GLY A 123 -57.17 44.25 14.27
N GLY A 124 -58.12 44.54 13.38
CA GLY A 124 -59.46 45.03 13.73
C GLY A 124 -60.51 43.97 14.09
N SER A 125 -60.22 42.67 13.98
CA SER A 125 -61.19 41.58 14.24
C SER A 125 -60.55 40.30 14.82
N GLY A 126 -61.35 39.46 15.50
CA GLY A 126 -60.87 38.24 16.17
C GLY A 126 -60.39 37.12 15.24
N ASP A 127 -60.95 36.99 14.04
CA ASP A 127 -60.49 36.00 13.05
C ASP A 127 -59.11 36.36 12.46
N ASP A 128 -58.80 37.67 12.36
CA ASP A 128 -57.49 38.18 11.92
C ASP A 128 -56.40 37.86 12.96
N LEU A 129 -56.75 37.86 14.25
CA LEU A 129 -55.83 37.50 15.35
C LEU A 129 -55.36 36.03 15.26
N LEU A 130 -56.27 35.09 15.02
CA LEU A 130 -55.92 33.65 14.91
C LEU A 130 -55.03 33.38 13.70
N GLY A 131 -55.28 34.02 12.57
CA GLY A 131 -54.45 33.92 11.37
C GLY A 131 -53.02 34.43 11.60
N ARG A 132 -52.88 35.60 12.24
CA ARG A 132 -51.56 36.18 12.59
C ARG A 132 -50.82 35.34 13.64
N ALA A 133 -51.53 34.77 14.61
CA ALA A 133 -50.95 33.86 15.59
C ALA A 133 -50.40 32.58 14.94
N ALA A 134 -51.14 32.00 13.99
CA ALA A 134 -50.67 30.85 13.22
C ALA A 134 -49.43 31.20 12.36
N ALA A 135 -49.42 32.37 11.71
CA ALA A 135 -48.27 32.84 10.94
C ALA A 135 -47.02 33.05 11.82
N LEU A 136 -47.17 33.66 13.01
CA LEU A 136 -46.07 33.86 13.94
C LEU A 136 -45.52 32.51 14.45
N SER A 137 -46.39 31.55 14.74
CA SER A 137 -45.99 30.20 15.12
C SER A 137 -45.20 29.50 14.02
N ALA A 138 -45.62 29.64 12.75
CA ALA A 138 -44.90 29.11 11.60
C ALA A 138 -43.50 29.75 11.44
N VAL A 139 -43.38 31.07 11.68
CA VAL A 139 -42.09 31.77 11.69
C VAL A 139 -41.18 31.23 12.80
N ALA A 140 -41.69 31.14 14.04
CA ALA A 140 -40.92 30.61 15.16
C ALA A 140 -40.44 29.17 14.91
N ALA A 141 -41.31 28.30 14.38
CA ALA A 141 -40.95 26.93 14.01
C ALA A 141 -39.86 26.89 12.93
N ASN A 142 -39.90 27.82 11.95
CA ASN A 142 -38.89 27.93 10.91
C ASN A 142 -37.53 28.41 11.46
N GLU A 143 -37.53 29.39 12.37
CA GLU A 143 -36.33 29.91 13.03
C GLU A 143 -35.67 28.86 13.93
N ASP A 144 -36.48 28.14 14.71
CA ASP A 144 -36.04 26.98 15.50
C ASP A 144 -35.38 25.92 14.61
N SER A 145 -35.99 25.60 13.47
CA SER A 145 -35.43 24.63 12.50
C SER A 145 -34.07 25.07 11.99
N LYS A 146 -33.89 26.37 11.67
CA LYS A 146 -32.60 26.93 11.24
C LYS A 146 -31.54 26.84 12.32
N LEU A 147 -31.90 27.13 13.59
CA LEU A 147 -30.98 27.02 14.72
C LEU A 147 -30.57 25.56 14.95
N ARG A 148 -31.51 24.62 14.94
CA ARG A 148 -31.22 23.18 15.06
C ARG A 148 -30.26 22.72 13.96
N ALA A 149 -30.55 23.08 12.70
CA ALA A 149 -29.70 22.71 11.58
C ALA A 149 -28.28 23.30 11.67
N LEU A 150 -28.12 24.51 12.23
CA LEU A 150 -26.81 25.09 12.52
C LEU A 150 -26.05 24.26 13.58
N LEU A 151 -26.72 23.92 14.68
CA LEU A 151 -26.13 23.11 15.76
C LEU A 151 -25.73 21.72 15.26
N ASP A 152 -26.58 21.07 14.45
CA ASP A 152 -26.29 19.79 13.84
C ASP A 152 -25.06 19.85 12.92
N THR A 153 -24.95 20.91 12.11
CA THR A 153 -23.81 21.11 11.20
C THR A 153 -22.52 21.35 11.98
N ARG A 154 -22.57 22.12 13.07
CA ARG A 154 -21.41 22.31 13.97
C ARG A 154 -20.97 20.98 14.60
N ASP A 155 -21.92 20.14 14.97
CA ASP A 155 -21.65 18.83 15.53
C ASP A 155 -21.09 17.86 14.49
N GLN A 156 -21.53 17.93 13.23
CA GLN A 156 -20.92 17.23 12.09
C GLN A 156 -19.47 17.69 11.87
N GLU A 157 -19.21 19.01 11.90
CA GLU A 157 -17.87 19.57 11.73
C GLU A 157 -16.91 19.04 12.82
N ARG A 158 -17.36 19.05 14.09
CA ARG A 158 -16.59 18.49 15.21
C ARG A 158 -16.28 17.01 15.00
N ARG A 159 -17.26 16.20 14.60
CA ARG A 159 -17.05 14.76 14.33
C ARG A 159 -16.08 14.54 13.17
N ALA A 160 -16.20 15.30 12.08
CA ALA A 160 -15.30 15.23 10.93
C ALA A 160 -13.86 15.57 11.33
N LYS A 161 -13.64 16.63 12.11
CA LYS A 161 -12.30 17.00 12.64
C LYS A 161 -11.69 15.89 13.50
N VAL A 162 -12.49 15.26 14.38
CA VAL A 162 -12.05 14.11 15.19
C VAL A 162 -11.69 12.92 14.31
N ALA A 163 -12.47 12.63 13.27
CA ALA A 163 -12.19 11.54 12.34
C ALA A 163 -10.89 11.77 11.56
N VAL A 164 -10.63 12.99 11.08
CA VAL A 164 -9.35 13.36 10.44
C VAL A 164 -8.19 13.17 11.41
N ALA A 165 -8.32 13.66 12.66
CA ALA A 165 -7.29 13.51 13.68
C ALA A 165 -6.97 12.03 13.99
N LYS A 166 -8.00 11.16 13.99
CA LYS A 166 -7.84 9.72 14.17
C LYS A 166 -7.04 9.08 13.03
N GLU A 167 -7.31 9.44 11.78
CA GLU A 167 -6.52 8.94 10.65
C GLU A 167 -5.06 9.43 10.73
N ILE A 168 -4.81 10.68 11.11
CA ILE A 168 -3.43 11.19 11.31
C ILE A 168 -2.70 10.39 12.41
N ALA A 169 -3.38 10.06 13.51
CA ALA A 169 -2.80 9.24 14.57
C ALA A 169 -2.49 7.80 14.08
N GLU A 170 -3.39 7.21 13.30
CA GLU A 170 -3.17 5.90 12.68
C GLU A 170 -1.98 5.91 11.71
N GLN A 171 -1.84 6.95 10.87
CA GLN A 171 -0.70 7.11 9.98
C GLN A 171 0.63 7.15 10.76
N LYS A 172 0.70 7.94 11.84
CA LYS A 172 1.89 8.00 12.71
C LYS A 172 2.21 6.64 13.31
N LYS A 173 1.19 5.91 13.77
CA LYS A 173 1.34 4.54 14.28
C LYS A 173 1.90 3.60 13.21
N GLN A 174 1.37 3.63 11.99
CA GLN A 174 1.84 2.76 10.92
C GLN A 174 3.27 3.09 10.48
N LEU A 175 3.65 4.37 10.44
CA LEU A 175 5.04 4.78 10.23
C LEU A 175 5.98 4.24 11.31
N ALA A 176 5.57 4.26 12.58
CA ALA A 176 6.36 3.68 13.67
C ALA A 176 6.47 2.15 13.56
N VAL A 177 5.39 1.46 13.16
CA VAL A 177 5.44 0.01 12.89
C VAL A 177 6.40 -0.28 11.74
N MET A 178 6.32 0.46 10.63
CA MET A 178 7.24 0.31 9.50
C MET A 178 8.70 0.50 9.91
N ALA A 179 9.01 1.54 10.68
CA ALA A 179 10.35 1.79 11.19
C ALA A 179 10.86 0.61 12.05
N LYS A 180 10.03 0.12 12.98
CA LYS A 180 10.38 -1.03 13.83
C LYS A 180 10.59 -2.31 13.03
N ARG A 181 9.75 -2.57 12.01
CA ARG A 181 9.92 -3.76 11.15
C ARG A 181 11.17 -3.66 10.29
N LYS A 182 11.51 -2.47 9.81
CA LYS A 182 12.79 -2.23 9.13
C LYS A 182 13.98 -2.58 10.03
N GLU A 183 14.00 -2.03 11.23
CA GLU A 183 15.07 -2.28 12.21
C GLU A 183 15.17 -3.77 12.55
N GLN A 184 14.04 -4.46 12.76
CA GLN A 184 14.02 -5.90 13.00
C GLN A 184 14.65 -6.71 11.86
N ALA A 185 14.35 -6.37 10.60
CA ALA A 185 14.94 -7.03 9.45
C ALA A 185 16.45 -6.76 9.34
N GLU A 186 16.88 -5.50 9.52
CA GLU A 186 18.29 -5.11 9.46
C GLU A 186 19.10 -5.77 10.58
N ASN A 187 18.57 -5.83 11.80
CA ASN A 187 19.21 -6.50 12.93
C ASN A 187 19.28 -8.02 12.73
N ALA A 188 18.25 -8.64 12.16
CA ALA A 188 18.27 -10.07 11.84
C ALA A 188 19.36 -10.39 10.82
N LEU A 189 19.49 -9.57 9.76
CA LEU A 189 20.57 -9.72 8.78
C LEU A 189 21.95 -9.51 9.40
N ALA A 190 22.12 -8.48 10.23
CA ALA A 190 23.38 -8.20 10.89
C ALA A 190 23.82 -9.36 11.81
N ALA A 191 22.89 -9.91 12.60
CA ALA A 191 23.14 -11.07 13.46
C ALA A 191 23.54 -12.32 12.67
N ALA A 192 23.18 -12.40 11.39
CA ALA A 192 23.53 -13.46 10.46
C ALA A 192 24.79 -13.16 9.60
N GLY A 193 25.55 -12.10 9.91
CA GLY A 193 26.75 -11.71 9.14
C GLY A 193 26.47 -11.01 7.81
N GLY A 194 25.22 -10.60 7.57
CA GLY A 194 24.79 -9.83 6.39
C GLY A 194 24.39 -8.39 6.73
N GLY A 195 23.49 -7.83 5.93
CA GLY A 195 22.82 -6.55 6.26
C GLY A 195 23.54 -5.29 5.80
N GLN A 196 24.76 -5.40 5.28
CA GLN A 196 25.47 -4.26 4.69
C GLN A 196 24.75 -3.77 3.44
N GLN A 197 24.71 -2.45 3.24
CA GLN A 197 24.14 -1.88 2.02
C GLN A 197 24.99 -2.28 0.81
N VAL A 198 24.32 -2.76 -0.23
CA VAL A 198 24.94 -3.12 -1.51
C VAL A 198 24.25 -2.36 -2.63
N SER A 199 24.91 -2.20 -3.78
CA SER A 199 24.32 -1.52 -4.94
C SER A 199 23.07 -2.21 -5.46
N GLY A 200 22.96 -3.53 -5.23
CA GLY A 200 21.82 -4.30 -5.69
C GLY A 200 21.82 -4.52 -7.20
N VAL A 201 20.74 -5.15 -7.66
CA VAL A 201 20.36 -5.08 -9.07
C VAL A 201 19.32 -4.00 -9.27
N GLY A 202 19.45 -3.28 -10.38
CA GLY A 202 18.52 -2.25 -10.82
C GLY A 202 18.35 -2.31 -12.34
N GLY A 203 17.37 -1.57 -12.86
CA GLY A 203 17.07 -1.54 -14.28
C GLY A 203 15.58 -1.40 -14.53
N GLY A 204 15.21 -0.98 -15.75
CA GLY A 204 13.83 -0.97 -16.19
C GLY A 204 13.31 -2.40 -16.35
N SER A 205 12.01 -2.60 -16.13
CA SER A 205 11.35 -3.89 -16.35
C SER A 205 9.95 -3.71 -16.90
N ALA A 206 9.40 -4.77 -17.49
CA ALA A 206 7.98 -4.84 -17.78
C ALA A 206 7.14 -4.69 -16.51
N SER A 207 5.90 -4.25 -16.69
CA SER A 207 4.93 -4.00 -15.64
C SER A 207 3.96 -5.19 -15.49
N ALA A 208 3.99 -5.87 -14.35
CA ALA A 208 3.15 -7.03 -14.05
C ALA A 208 1.70 -6.64 -13.73
N ALA A 209 0.69 -7.34 -14.25
CA ALA A 209 -0.69 -7.12 -13.81
C ALA A 209 -0.80 -7.25 -12.27
N PRO A 210 -1.50 -6.35 -11.57
CA PRO A 210 -1.55 -6.38 -10.11
C PRO A 210 -2.34 -7.59 -9.61
N ALA A 211 -1.84 -8.23 -8.56
CA ALA A 211 -2.58 -9.24 -7.81
C ALA A 211 -3.79 -8.62 -7.11
N ARG A 212 -4.80 -9.45 -6.82
CA ARG A 212 -6.04 -8.99 -6.18
C ARG A 212 -5.76 -8.48 -4.76
N ARG A 213 -6.37 -7.35 -4.40
CA ARG A 213 -6.34 -6.77 -3.06
C ARG A 213 -7.77 -6.65 -2.52
N ASN A 214 -7.88 -6.61 -1.20
CA ASN A 214 -9.12 -6.28 -0.51
C ASN A 214 -9.52 -4.82 -0.79
N ALA A 215 -10.78 -4.46 -0.51
CA ALA A 215 -11.27 -3.09 -0.70
C ALA A 215 -10.51 -2.05 0.13
N ASP A 216 -9.95 -2.46 1.27
CA ASP A 216 -9.11 -1.64 2.14
C ASP A 216 -7.64 -1.57 1.67
N GLY A 217 -7.30 -2.20 0.55
CA GLY A 217 -5.94 -2.24 -0.02
C GLY A 217 -5.03 -3.30 0.61
N SER A 218 -5.49 -4.01 1.64
CA SER A 218 -4.72 -5.11 2.22
C SER A 218 -4.66 -6.31 1.29
N TRP A 219 -3.70 -7.19 1.55
CA TRP A 219 -3.58 -8.45 0.86
C TRP A 219 -4.54 -9.48 1.45
N PRO A 220 -5.38 -10.17 0.65
CA PRO A 220 -6.21 -11.25 1.16
C PRO A 220 -5.33 -12.35 1.76
N PRO A 221 -5.76 -12.99 2.86
CA PRO A 221 -5.11 -14.20 3.33
C PRO A 221 -5.28 -15.29 2.29
N GLU A 222 -4.19 -15.99 2.00
CA GLU A 222 -4.17 -17.08 1.03
C GLU A 222 -3.46 -18.28 1.66
N SER A 223 -3.89 -19.47 1.27
CA SER A 223 -3.27 -20.73 1.63
C SER A 223 -2.86 -21.50 0.38
N CYS A 224 -1.96 -22.46 0.56
CA CYS A 224 -1.55 -23.40 -0.47
C CYS A 224 -2.79 -24.21 -0.92
N ASN A 225 -3.38 -23.87 -2.07
CA ASN A 225 -4.64 -24.47 -2.52
C ASN A 225 -4.83 -24.51 -4.05
N VAL A 226 -3.83 -24.09 -4.82
CA VAL A 226 -3.81 -24.24 -6.29
C VAL A 226 -2.65 -25.14 -6.67
N ASP A 227 -2.86 -26.08 -7.57
CA ASP A 227 -1.79 -27.00 -8.00
C ASP A 227 -0.55 -26.24 -8.49
N ASP A 228 0.63 -26.65 -8.03
CA ASP A 228 1.89 -26.08 -8.49
C ASP A 228 2.26 -26.63 -9.88
N PRO A 229 2.31 -25.79 -10.94
CA PRO A 229 2.67 -26.23 -12.28
C PRO A 229 4.18 -26.43 -12.48
N THR A 230 5.01 -26.24 -11.45
CA THR A 230 6.47 -26.28 -11.53
C THR A 230 7.11 -27.48 -10.85
N THR A 231 6.50 -27.98 -9.76
CA THR A 231 6.96 -29.17 -9.04
C THR A 231 5.78 -30.12 -8.76
N SER A 232 5.48 -30.39 -7.49
CA SER A 232 4.38 -31.18 -6.97
C SER A 232 3.82 -30.46 -5.76
N GLY A 233 2.53 -30.57 -5.43
CA GLY A 233 1.93 -29.86 -4.30
C GLY A 233 1.17 -28.62 -4.74
N CYS A 234 1.20 -27.56 -3.94
CA CYS A 234 0.36 -26.39 -4.18
C CYS A 234 1.09 -25.05 -4.04
N LEU A 235 0.48 -24.02 -4.60
CA LEU A 235 0.83 -22.61 -4.45
C LEU A 235 -0.36 -21.85 -3.86
N THR A 236 -0.07 -20.67 -3.32
CA THR A 236 -1.12 -19.66 -3.15
C THR A 236 -1.48 -19.08 -4.52
N PRO A 237 -2.73 -18.59 -4.70
CA PRO A 237 -3.14 -17.92 -5.94
C PRO A 237 -2.20 -16.77 -6.34
N ARG A 238 -1.64 -16.05 -5.38
CA ARG A 238 -0.70 -14.94 -5.63
C ARG A 238 0.67 -15.40 -6.09
N THR A 239 1.20 -16.48 -5.54
CA THR A 239 2.46 -17.06 -6.02
C THR A 239 2.32 -17.56 -7.45
N LEU A 240 1.22 -18.26 -7.76
CA LEU A 240 0.91 -18.67 -9.13
C LEU A 240 0.76 -17.46 -10.07
N HIS A 241 0.10 -16.39 -9.61
CA HIS A 241 0.00 -15.14 -10.38
C HIS A 241 1.38 -14.54 -10.64
N ALA A 242 2.25 -14.42 -9.64
CA ALA A 242 3.60 -13.90 -9.80
C ALA A 242 4.46 -14.75 -10.77
N LEU A 243 4.37 -16.08 -10.68
CA LEU A 243 4.98 -17.02 -11.61
C LEU A 243 4.50 -16.76 -13.06
N ASN A 244 3.19 -16.65 -13.27
CA ASN A 244 2.62 -16.42 -14.59
C ASN A 244 2.98 -15.05 -15.16
N GLN A 245 3.04 -14.02 -14.32
CA GLN A 245 3.47 -12.69 -14.73
C GLN A 245 4.96 -12.68 -15.12
N ALA A 246 5.83 -13.37 -14.37
CA ALA A 246 7.25 -13.50 -14.74
C ALA A 246 7.42 -14.23 -16.08
N LYS A 247 6.70 -15.33 -16.29
CA LYS A 247 6.68 -16.05 -17.58
C LYS A 247 6.19 -15.16 -18.73
N ALA A 248 5.11 -14.40 -18.52
CA ALA A 248 4.60 -13.45 -19.51
C ALA A 248 5.59 -12.31 -19.82
N ALA A 249 6.44 -11.94 -18.87
CA ALA A 249 7.53 -10.98 -19.07
C ALA A 249 8.78 -11.59 -19.74
N GLY A 250 8.74 -12.85 -20.16
CA GLY A 250 9.83 -13.53 -20.89
C GLY A 250 10.78 -14.35 -20.00
N PHE A 251 10.50 -14.47 -18.71
CA PHE A 251 11.31 -15.27 -17.79
C PHE A 251 10.78 -16.72 -17.74
N THR A 252 11.21 -17.52 -18.72
CA THR A 252 10.66 -18.87 -18.97
C THR A 252 11.62 -20.02 -18.65
N ARG A 253 12.77 -19.74 -18.01
CA ARG A 253 13.70 -20.79 -17.54
C ARG A 253 13.04 -21.65 -16.44
N PHE A 254 13.69 -22.76 -16.11
CA PHE A 254 13.20 -23.69 -15.09
C PHE A 254 12.89 -22.97 -13.77
N VAL A 255 11.79 -23.36 -13.12
CA VAL A 255 11.36 -22.80 -11.84
C VAL A 255 10.99 -23.98 -10.94
N ALA A 256 11.29 -23.88 -9.65
CA ALA A 256 10.77 -24.79 -8.64
C ALA A 256 10.13 -23.99 -7.51
N CYS A 257 8.82 -24.19 -7.28
CA CYS A 257 8.06 -23.41 -6.31
C CYS A 257 7.75 -24.18 -5.03
N PHE A 258 6.94 -25.23 -5.04
CA PHE A 258 6.62 -25.96 -3.82
C PHE A 258 7.67 -27.02 -3.51
N ARG A 259 7.98 -27.18 -2.22
CA ARG A 259 8.75 -28.30 -1.67
C ARG A 259 8.14 -28.70 -0.32
N ASN A 260 7.95 -30.00 -0.10
CA ASN A 260 7.48 -30.53 1.18
C ASN A 260 8.67 -31.02 2.01
N ASP A 261 9.52 -30.10 2.45
CA ASP A 261 10.69 -30.40 3.29
C ASP A 261 10.36 -30.42 4.80
N GLY A 262 9.11 -30.09 5.17
CA GLY A 262 8.68 -29.99 6.57
C GLY A 262 9.39 -28.90 7.37
N GLY A 263 10.20 -28.07 6.69
CA GLY A 263 11.04 -27.04 7.28
C GLY A 263 10.29 -25.71 7.45
N PRO A 264 10.83 -24.79 8.26
CA PRO A 264 10.38 -23.41 8.25
C PRO A 264 10.73 -22.80 6.88
N GLY A 265 9.88 -21.94 6.33
CA GLY A 265 10.13 -21.31 5.04
C GLY A 265 8.85 -20.96 4.29
N GLU A 266 9.00 -20.36 3.12
CA GLU A 266 7.86 -19.97 2.27
C GLU A 266 7.55 -21.03 1.20
N HIS A 267 8.50 -21.91 0.86
CA HIS A 267 8.30 -23.01 -0.09
C HIS A 267 7.20 -24.01 0.35
N PRO A 268 7.18 -24.52 1.61
CA PRO A 268 6.13 -25.46 2.05
C PRO A 268 4.75 -24.82 2.19
N LEU A 269 4.70 -23.49 2.21
CA LEU A 269 3.45 -22.72 2.28
C LEU A 269 2.90 -22.38 0.89
N GLY A 270 3.58 -22.78 -0.18
CA GLY A 270 3.23 -22.40 -1.55
C GLY A 270 3.44 -20.91 -1.83
N ARG A 271 4.33 -20.26 -1.06
CA ARG A 271 4.59 -18.80 -1.06
C ARG A 271 5.99 -18.44 -1.56
N ALA A 272 6.72 -19.37 -2.16
CA ALA A 272 8.01 -19.09 -2.77
C ALA A 272 8.24 -19.80 -4.10
N CYS A 273 9.17 -19.27 -4.88
CA CYS A 273 9.65 -19.84 -6.13
C CYS A 273 11.13 -19.53 -6.35
N ASP A 274 11.90 -20.56 -6.74
CA ASP A 274 13.27 -20.43 -7.19
C ASP A 274 13.31 -20.49 -8.71
N PHE A 275 13.72 -19.38 -9.33
CA PHE A 275 13.82 -19.25 -10.78
C PHE A 275 15.26 -19.46 -11.21
N ALA A 276 15.53 -20.56 -11.91
CA ALA A 276 16.87 -20.88 -12.37
C ALA A 276 17.43 -19.75 -13.24
N ALA A 277 18.66 -19.35 -12.91
CA ALA A 277 19.40 -18.40 -13.70
C ALA A 277 19.96 -19.05 -14.96
N GLN A 278 20.07 -20.38 -15.06
CA GLN A 278 20.59 -21.08 -16.25
C GLN A 278 19.46 -21.81 -17.02
N PRO A 279 19.58 -22.00 -18.35
CA PRO A 279 18.56 -22.71 -19.13
C PRO A 279 18.38 -24.17 -18.73
N GLY A 280 19.46 -24.82 -18.27
CA GLY A 280 19.50 -26.24 -17.88
C GLY A 280 18.92 -26.55 -16.50
N GLY A 281 18.46 -25.55 -15.75
CA GLY A 281 18.01 -25.71 -14.36
C GLY A 281 18.96 -25.08 -13.34
N PHE A 282 18.95 -25.60 -12.11
CA PHE A 282 19.85 -25.16 -11.05
C PHE A 282 21.23 -25.77 -11.27
N GLY A 283 22.15 -24.98 -11.85
CA GLY A 283 23.53 -25.41 -12.09
C GLY A 283 24.55 -24.65 -11.23
N GLY A 284 25.69 -24.31 -11.81
CA GLY A 284 26.77 -23.61 -11.13
C GLY A 284 26.50 -22.12 -10.90
N VAL A 285 27.49 -21.42 -10.35
CA VAL A 285 27.45 -19.95 -10.20
C VAL A 285 27.11 -19.31 -11.56
N ALA A 286 26.06 -18.51 -11.62
CA ALA A 286 25.64 -17.86 -12.85
C ALA A 286 26.70 -16.85 -13.32
N THR A 287 27.06 -16.94 -14.60
CA THR A 287 28.02 -16.06 -15.26
C THR A 287 27.45 -15.55 -16.59
N GLY A 288 28.09 -14.53 -17.18
CA GLY A 288 27.70 -14.00 -18.49
C GLY A 288 26.20 -13.74 -18.64
N GLY A 289 25.60 -14.30 -19.69
CA GLY A 289 24.17 -14.14 -19.99
C GLY A 289 23.23 -14.69 -18.92
N ASP A 290 23.62 -15.72 -18.17
CA ASP A 290 22.81 -16.29 -17.08
C ASP A 290 22.73 -15.31 -15.91
N ARG A 291 23.84 -14.65 -15.60
CA ARG A 291 23.85 -13.60 -14.57
C ARG A 291 23.04 -12.39 -14.99
N THR A 292 23.12 -11.98 -16.27
CA THR A 292 22.26 -10.92 -16.81
C THR A 292 20.78 -11.29 -16.74
N TYR A 293 20.41 -12.52 -17.07
CA TYR A 293 19.04 -13.02 -16.94
C TYR A 293 18.56 -12.92 -15.48
N GLY A 294 19.34 -13.42 -14.52
CA GLY A 294 19.01 -13.35 -13.10
C GLY A 294 18.90 -11.91 -12.58
N ASN A 295 19.81 -11.02 -12.99
CA ASN A 295 19.72 -9.59 -12.64
C ASN A 295 18.41 -8.96 -13.13
N ASN A 296 18.02 -9.22 -14.38
CA ASN A 296 16.80 -8.70 -14.97
C ASN A 296 15.54 -9.25 -14.29
N LEU A 297 15.55 -10.53 -13.92
CA LEU A 297 14.44 -11.18 -13.21
C LEU A 297 14.29 -10.63 -11.79
N ALA A 298 15.38 -10.52 -11.04
CA ALA A 298 15.36 -9.94 -9.71
C ALA A 298 14.90 -8.46 -9.76
N ALA A 299 15.40 -7.67 -10.72
CA ALA A 299 14.92 -6.30 -10.94
C ALA A 299 13.41 -6.25 -11.28
N TYR A 300 12.91 -7.19 -12.10
CA TYR A 300 11.49 -7.30 -12.42
C TYR A 300 10.63 -7.53 -11.17
N PHE A 301 11.01 -8.46 -10.28
CA PHE A 301 10.26 -8.69 -9.04
C PHE A 301 10.33 -7.51 -8.08
N VAL A 302 11.49 -6.86 -7.95
CA VAL A 302 11.66 -5.64 -7.14
C VAL A 302 10.78 -4.51 -7.65
N ASN A 303 10.80 -4.22 -8.95
CA ASN A 303 10.01 -3.16 -9.57
C ASN A 303 8.50 -3.42 -9.47
N ASN A 304 8.10 -4.70 -9.45
CA ASN A 304 6.70 -5.11 -9.34
C ASN A 304 6.29 -5.55 -7.93
N ALA A 305 7.13 -5.30 -6.91
CA ALA A 305 6.94 -5.86 -5.57
C ALA A 305 5.58 -5.53 -4.96
N ASP A 306 5.12 -4.28 -5.08
CA ASP A 306 3.80 -3.87 -4.59
C ASP A 306 2.65 -4.41 -5.45
N ARG A 307 2.87 -4.63 -6.76
CA ARG A 307 1.83 -5.17 -7.65
C ARG A 307 1.63 -6.66 -7.41
N LEU A 308 2.70 -7.39 -7.10
CA LEU A 308 2.68 -8.84 -6.93
C LEU A 308 2.53 -9.28 -5.47
N GLY A 309 2.87 -8.43 -4.49
CA GLY A 309 2.85 -8.79 -3.08
C GLY A 309 4.11 -9.54 -2.63
N VAL A 310 5.27 -9.07 -3.09
CA VAL A 310 6.58 -9.66 -2.77
C VAL A 310 6.98 -9.30 -1.33
N LEU A 311 7.39 -10.31 -0.56
CA LEU A 311 8.00 -10.14 0.77
C LEU A 311 9.49 -9.83 0.66
N TYR A 312 10.22 -10.58 -0.15
CA TYR A 312 11.62 -10.33 -0.46
C TYR A 312 12.04 -11.08 -1.72
N VAL A 313 13.20 -10.68 -2.25
CA VAL A 313 13.89 -11.35 -3.36
C VAL A 313 15.32 -11.62 -2.91
N ILE A 314 15.84 -12.83 -3.13
CA ILE A 314 17.25 -13.15 -2.89
C ILE A 314 17.91 -13.47 -4.23
N TRP A 315 19.02 -12.79 -4.52
CA TRP A 315 19.78 -13.01 -5.73
C TRP A 315 21.25 -12.66 -5.48
N PHE A 316 22.13 -13.58 -5.87
CA PHE A 316 23.57 -13.39 -5.93
C PHE A 316 24.16 -12.90 -4.61
N ARG A 317 23.85 -13.60 -3.51
CA ARG A 317 24.27 -13.27 -2.14
C ARG A 317 23.76 -11.91 -1.64
N GLN A 318 22.61 -11.47 -2.15
CA GLN A 318 21.96 -10.23 -1.76
C GLN A 318 20.48 -10.51 -1.56
N ILE A 319 19.88 -9.80 -0.59
CA ILE A 319 18.45 -9.81 -0.34
C ILE A 319 17.89 -8.41 -0.54
N TRP A 320 16.78 -8.32 -1.26
CA TRP A 320 15.97 -7.12 -1.34
C TRP A 320 14.80 -7.22 -0.38
N LEU A 321 14.66 -6.20 0.46
CA LEU A 321 13.53 -6.05 1.38
C LEU A 321 12.73 -4.80 1.02
N PRO A 322 11.38 -4.82 1.08
CA PRO A 322 10.55 -3.63 0.90
C PRO A 322 10.88 -2.47 1.85
N SER A 323 11.49 -2.78 3.00
CA SER A 323 11.82 -1.84 4.07
C SER A 323 13.19 -1.16 3.92
N SER A 324 14.17 -1.85 3.33
CA SER A 324 15.59 -1.44 3.34
C SER A 324 16.30 -1.56 2.00
N GLY A 325 15.63 -2.05 0.96
CA GLY A 325 16.23 -2.27 -0.35
C GLY A 325 17.22 -3.44 -0.34
N TRP A 326 18.23 -3.38 -1.21
CA TRP A 326 19.24 -4.42 -1.32
C TRP A 326 20.25 -4.38 -0.18
N ARG A 327 20.45 -5.54 0.45
CA ARG A 327 21.39 -5.80 1.53
C ARG A 327 22.20 -7.06 1.24
N ALA A 328 23.41 -7.15 1.78
CA ALA A 328 24.21 -8.37 1.71
C ALA A 328 23.52 -9.54 2.42
N TYR A 329 23.53 -10.72 1.80
CA TYR A 329 22.98 -11.97 2.30
C TYR A 329 24.06 -13.06 2.20
N ASN A 330 24.88 -13.19 3.24
CA ASN A 330 26.11 -13.99 3.22
C ASN A 330 26.00 -15.34 3.95
N ASN A 331 24.79 -15.88 4.11
CA ASN A 331 24.53 -17.01 5.01
C ASN A 331 24.27 -18.35 4.29
N GLY A 332 24.81 -18.53 3.08
CA GLY A 332 24.79 -19.83 2.40
C GLY A 332 25.98 -20.72 2.82
N ASN A 333 25.96 -21.97 2.36
CA ASN A 333 26.94 -23.00 2.69
C ASN A 333 28.14 -23.03 1.73
N GLY A 334 28.31 -21.98 0.92
CA GLY A 334 29.38 -21.89 -0.09
C GLY A 334 29.10 -22.66 -1.38
N ASP A 335 27.88 -23.18 -1.55
CA ASP A 335 27.42 -23.76 -2.81
C ASP A 335 26.49 -22.79 -3.57
N PRO A 336 26.38 -22.90 -4.91
CA PRO A 336 25.63 -21.93 -5.71
C PRO A 336 24.15 -21.80 -5.36
N SER A 337 23.53 -22.88 -4.88
CA SER A 337 22.10 -22.88 -4.55
C SER A 337 21.87 -22.17 -3.22
N SER A 338 22.52 -22.56 -2.13
CA SER A 338 22.32 -21.89 -0.83
C SER A 338 22.81 -20.43 -0.84
N ASP A 339 23.82 -20.10 -1.66
CA ASP A 339 24.28 -18.71 -1.87
C ASP A 339 23.42 -17.91 -2.86
N HIS A 340 22.41 -18.53 -3.48
CA HIS A 340 21.52 -17.93 -4.50
C HIS A 340 22.27 -17.34 -5.68
N THR A 341 23.38 -17.95 -6.08
CA THR A 341 24.17 -17.48 -7.22
C THR A 341 23.78 -18.16 -8.52
N ASN A 342 22.93 -19.20 -8.49
CA ASN A 342 22.43 -19.92 -9.65
C ASN A 342 20.91 -19.74 -9.89
N HIS A 343 20.18 -19.06 -9.00
CA HIS A 343 18.75 -18.79 -9.13
C HIS A 343 18.31 -17.53 -8.39
N VAL A 344 17.21 -16.92 -8.85
CA VAL A 344 16.51 -15.85 -8.14
C VAL A 344 15.43 -16.47 -7.27
N HIS A 345 15.52 -16.29 -5.96
CA HIS A 345 14.50 -16.72 -5.01
C HIS A 345 13.49 -15.59 -4.76
N LEU A 346 12.22 -15.94 -4.79
CA LEU A 346 11.09 -15.04 -4.60
C LEU A 346 10.23 -15.54 -3.44
N SER A 347 9.97 -14.68 -2.45
CA SER A 347 8.99 -14.94 -1.38
C SER A 347 7.79 -14.00 -1.45
N MET A 348 6.61 -14.52 -1.14
CA MET A 348 5.30 -13.89 -1.36
C MET A 348 4.50 -13.73 -0.06
N ASN A 349 3.72 -12.64 0.03
CA ASN A 349 2.96 -12.28 1.23
C ASN A 349 1.70 -13.11 1.43
#